data_AF-A0A6N7H6H1-F1
#
_entry.id   AF-A0A6N7H6H1-F1
#
_cell.length_a   1.000
_cell.length_b   1.000
_cell.length_c   1.000
_cell.angle_alpha   90.00
_cell.angle_beta   90.00
_cell.angle_gamma   90.00
#
_symmetry.space_group_name_H-M   'P 1'
#
loop_
_entity.id
_entity.type
_entity.pdbx_description
1 polymer ?
#
loop_
_entity_poly.entity_id
_entity_poly.type
_entity_poly.pdbx_seq_one_letter_code
_entity_poly.pdbx_strand_id
1 'polypeptide(L)'
;MFKTYLSEQEMLRRFGALPDTRFTVDQRSKNDLRLRLPGRNLYKLLRWFKSRQDRELFPFREFYEELVRPGIVAREAFGVFDCKYHGLRHLPLRFNSCSQYQQLIVAEIYELRPTDGQLELLRKVRGRHYGGG
;
A
#
# COMPACT_ATOMS: atom_id res chain seq x y z
N MET A 1 -0.07 -1.08 -2.17
CA MET A 1 1.07 -0.14 -2.19
C MET A 1 0.56 1.31 -2.30
N PHE A 2 1.36 2.34 -2.02
CA PHE A 2 0.94 3.74 -2.24
C PHE A 2 1.32 4.20 -3.64
N LYS A 3 0.54 5.08 -4.27
CA LYS A 3 1.02 5.84 -5.44
C LYS A 3 1.76 7.11 -5.06
N THR A 4 2.86 7.38 -5.75
CA THR A 4 3.49 8.70 -5.77
C THR A 4 2.96 9.53 -6.95
N TYR A 5 2.77 10.83 -6.73
CA TYR A 5 2.46 11.78 -7.82
C TYR A 5 3.72 12.53 -8.30
N LEU A 6 4.86 12.33 -7.62
CA LEU A 6 6.13 12.90 -8.00
C LEU A 6 6.73 12.16 -9.20
N SER A 7 7.33 12.92 -10.13
CA SER A 7 8.10 12.35 -11.24
C SER A 7 9.38 11.68 -10.74
N GLU A 8 9.95 10.78 -11.53
CA GLU A 8 11.22 10.13 -11.22
C GLU A 8 12.35 11.15 -11.02
N GLN A 9 12.38 12.20 -11.85
CA GLN A 9 13.34 13.30 -11.73
C GLN A 9 13.19 14.06 -10.41
N GLU A 10 11.96 14.28 -9.96
CA GLU A 10 11.67 14.94 -8.69
C GLU A 10 12.10 14.07 -7.50
N MET A 11 11.82 12.76 -7.56
CA MET A 11 12.25 11.79 -6.55
C MET A 11 13.77 11.72 -6.43
N LEU A 12 14.47 11.72 -7.57
CA LEU A 12 15.92 11.76 -7.62
C LEU A 12 16.45 13.08 -7.04
N ARG A 13 15.89 14.22 -7.44
CA ARG A 13 16.34 15.54 -6.98
C ARG A 13 16.13 15.74 -5.48
N ARG A 14 14.94 15.40 -4.95
CA ARG A 14 14.58 15.63 -3.54
C ARG A 14 15.28 14.64 -2.60
N PHE A 15 15.37 13.37 -3.00
CA PHE A 15 15.72 12.29 -2.09
C PHE A 15 16.93 11.45 -2.54
N GLY A 16 17.45 11.66 -3.75
CA GLY A 16 18.39 10.73 -4.36
C GLY A 16 17.77 9.36 -4.60
N ALA A 17 16.45 9.30 -4.80
CA ALA A 17 15.69 8.07 -4.96
C ALA A 17 15.47 7.76 -6.45
N LEU A 18 15.65 6.49 -6.81
CA LEU A 18 15.37 5.97 -8.14
C LEU A 18 14.24 4.93 -8.04
N PRO A 19 13.44 4.74 -9.10
CA PRO A 19 12.49 3.64 -9.17
C PRO A 19 13.15 2.28 -8.95
N ASP A 20 12.45 1.37 -8.30
CA ASP A 20 12.87 -0.03 -8.23
C ASP A 20 12.35 -0.82 -9.44
N THR A 21 13.18 -0.95 -10.47
CA THR A 21 12.84 -1.61 -11.75
C THR A 21 13.00 -3.12 -11.74
N ARG A 22 13.28 -3.73 -10.58
CA ARG A 22 13.51 -5.19 -10.49
C ARG A 22 12.23 -6.03 -10.55
N PHE A 23 11.07 -5.38 -10.45
CA PHE A 23 9.77 -6.00 -10.60
C PHE A 23 9.16 -5.54 -11.91
N THR A 24 8.60 -6.46 -12.68
CA THR A 24 7.87 -6.11 -13.89
C THR A 24 6.72 -5.18 -13.51
N VAL A 25 6.77 -3.95 -13.99
CA VAL A 25 5.71 -2.97 -13.76
C VAL A 25 4.54 -3.32 -14.68
N ASP A 26 3.46 -3.79 -14.08
CA ASP A 26 2.16 -3.92 -14.75
C ASP A 26 1.32 -2.63 -14.58
N GLN A 27 0.13 -2.62 -15.18
CA GLN A 27 -0.77 -1.46 -15.06
C GLN A 27 -1.17 -1.17 -13.61
N ARG A 28 -1.19 -2.19 -12.72
CA ARG A 28 -1.60 -2.04 -11.32
C ARG A 28 -0.49 -1.49 -10.44
N SER A 29 0.75 -1.83 -10.72
CA SER A 29 1.94 -1.43 -9.96
C SER A 29 2.59 -0.15 -10.48
N LYS A 30 2.12 0.40 -11.62
CA LYS A 30 2.59 1.69 -12.16
C LYS A 30 2.49 2.81 -11.12
N ASN A 31 3.58 3.53 -10.87
CA ASN A 31 3.71 4.60 -9.86
C ASN A 31 3.61 4.15 -8.40
N ASP A 32 3.68 2.84 -8.12
CA ASP A 32 3.85 2.36 -6.77
C ASP A 32 5.09 2.96 -6.12
N LEU A 33 4.97 3.30 -4.83
CA LEU A 33 6.03 3.84 -4.02
C LEU A 33 7.01 2.73 -3.64
N ARG A 34 7.77 2.27 -4.63
CA ARG A 34 8.87 1.31 -4.50
C ARG A 34 10.12 1.91 -5.12
N LEU A 35 11.11 2.16 -4.26
CA LEU A 35 12.25 3.01 -4.60
C LEU A 35 13.54 2.40 -4.05
N ARG A 36 14.66 2.75 -4.69
CA ARG A 36 16.00 2.55 -4.16
C ARG A 36 16.63 3.90 -3.88
N LEU A 37 17.40 4.00 -2.80
CA LEU A 37 18.07 5.23 -2.41
C LEU A 37 19.33 4.94 -1.58
N PRO A 38 20.31 5.86 -1.56
CA PRO A 38 21.40 5.81 -0.61
C PRO A 38 20.87 5.85 0.82
N GLY A 39 21.33 4.95 1.69
CA GLY A 39 20.87 4.87 3.10
C GLY A 39 20.96 6.20 3.86
N ARG A 40 21.98 7.01 3.55
CA ARG A 40 22.14 8.37 4.11
C ARG A 40 20.96 9.31 3.83
N ASN A 41 20.17 9.07 2.79
CA ASN A 41 19.01 9.90 2.43
C ASN A 41 17.69 9.32 2.94
N LEU A 42 17.70 8.18 3.62
CA LEU A 42 16.49 7.50 4.11
C LEU A 42 15.64 8.41 5.00
N TYR A 43 16.27 9.18 5.88
CA TYR A 43 15.56 10.11 6.76
C TYR A 43 14.78 11.19 6.00
N LYS A 44 15.28 11.64 4.83
CA LYS A 44 14.60 12.64 3.98
C LYS A 44 13.32 12.06 3.39
N LEU A 45 13.43 10.84 2.85
CA LEU A 45 12.29 10.12 2.29
C LEU A 45 11.24 9.84 3.37
N LEU A 46 11.65 9.36 4.56
CA LEU A 46 10.72 9.08 5.66
C LEU A 46 10.04 10.35 6.19
N ARG A 47 10.75 11.48 6.24
CA ARG A 47 10.16 12.76 6.63
C ARG A 47 9.09 13.20 5.61
N TRP A 48 9.40 13.11 4.32
CA TRP A 48 8.41 13.39 3.27
C TRP A 48 7.22 12.42 3.34
N PHE A 49 7.46 11.12 3.48
CA PHE A 49 6.39 10.13 3.56
C PHE A 49 5.42 10.42 4.71
N LYS A 50 5.96 10.79 5.88
CA LYS A 50 5.18 11.21 7.06
C LYS A 50 4.44 12.54 6.87
N SER A 51 4.91 13.41 5.97
CA SER A 51 4.25 14.69 5.68
C SER A 51 2.94 14.53 4.91
N ARG A 52 2.71 13.36 4.28
CA ARG A 52 1.49 13.07 3.49
C ARG A 52 1.29 14.00 2.28
N GLN A 53 2.33 14.68 1.81
CA GLN A 53 2.28 15.56 0.64
C GLN A 53 2.61 14.78 -0.65
N ASP A 54 1.95 15.14 -1.76
CA ASP A 54 2.22 14.64 -3.11
C ASP A 54 2.18 13.10 -3.27
N ARG A 55 1.35 12.41 -2.47
CA ARG A 55 1.13 10.96 -2.57
C ARG A 55 -0.31 10.57 -2.27
N GLU A 56 -0.67 9.36 -2.66
CA GLU A 56 -1.94 8.73 -2.29
C GLU A 56 -2.05 8.59 -0.76
N LEU A 57 -3.22 8.96 -0.22
CA LEU A 57 -3.48 9.01 1.23
C LEU A 57 -4.55 8.06 1.70
N PHE A 58 -5.44 7.62 0.82
CA PHE A 58 -6.57 6.78 1.18
C PHE A 58 -6.38 5.38 0.62
N PRO A 59 -6.75 4.33 1.38
CA PRO A 59 -6.57 2.94 0.97
C PRO A 59 -7.60 2.49 -0.08
N PHE A 60 -8.42 3.39 -0.63
CA PHE A 60 -9.55 3.06 -1.49
C PHE A 60 -9.15 2.25 -2.72
N ARG A 61 -8.09 2.68 -3.43
CA ARG A 61 -7.62 1.98 -4.63
C ARG A 61 -7.18 0.56 -4.30
N GLU A 62 -6.38 0.39 -3.26
CA GLU A 62 -5.88 -0.91 -2.81
C GLU A 62 -7.01 -1.82 -2.35
N PHE A 63 -7.95 -1.29 -1.57
CA PHE A 63 -9.16 -2.01 -1.18
C PHE A 63 -9.95 -2.49 -2.40
N TYR A 64 -10.11 -1.61 -3.40
CA TYR A 64 -10.81 -1.96 -4.62
C TYR A 64 -10.05 -3.01 -5.45
N GLU A 65 -8.75 -2.83 -5.68
CA GLU A 65 -7.93 -3.71 -6.51
C GLU A 65 -7.79 -5.11 -5.93
N GLU A 66 -7.66 -5.22 -4.61
CA GLU A 66 -7.38 -6.48 -3.91
C GLU A 66 -8.65 -7.19 -3.42
N LEU A 67 -9.71 -6.47 -3.05
CA LEU A 67 -10.92 -7.09 -2.47
C LEU A 67 -12.13 -7.02 -3.39
N VAL A 68 -12.39 -5.87 -4.01
CA VAL A 68 -13.62 -5.68 -4.82
C VAL A 68 -13.45 -6.27 -6.22
N ARG A 69 -12.37 -5.92 -6.92
CA ARG A 69 -12.11 -6.33 -8.30
C ARG A 69 -12.03 -7.85 -8.48
N PRO A 70 -11.41 -8.63 -7.57
CA PRO A 70 -11.41 -10.09 -7.67
C PRO A 70 -12.74 -10.74 -7.25
N GLY A 71 -13.72 -9.94 -6.79
CA GLY A 71 -15.01 -10.44 -6.33
C GLY A 71 -15.02 -11.04 -4.93
N ILE A 72 -13.98 -10.78 -4.11
CA ILE A 72 -13.94 -11.24 -2.71
C ILE A 72 -15.04 -10.55 -1.90
N VAL A 73 -15.25 -9.25 -2.15
CA VAL A 73 -16.38 -8.49 -1.60
C VAL A 73 -17.22 -7.89 -2.73
N ALA A 74 -18.54 -7.79 -2.52
CA ALA A 74 -19.47 -7.27 -3.51
C ALA A 74 -19.27 -5.76 -3.73
N ARG A 75 -19.10 -5.33 -4.97
CA ARG A 75 -18.89 -3.92 -5.33
C ARG A 75 -20.07 -3.06 -4.92
N GLU A 76 -21.27 -3.60 -5.04
CA GLU A 76 -22.54 -2.92 -4.75
C GLU A 76 -22.61 -2.53 -3.27
N ALA A 77 -22.05 -3.37 -2.40
CA ALA A 77 -22.03 -3.13 -0.96
C ALA A 77 -20.84 -2.29 -0.49
N PHE A 78 -19.73 -2.30 -1.22
CA PHE A 78 -18.49 -1.61 -0.86
C PHE A 78 -18.12 -0.45 -1.80
N GLY A 79 -19.11 0.10 -2.52
CA GLY A 79 -18.92 1.31 -3.33
C GLY A 79 -18.46 2.52 -2.53
N VAL A 80 -18.84 2.57 -1.24
CA VAL A 80 -18.32 3.50 -0.22
C VAL A 80 -18.04 2.70 1.05
N PHE A 81 -16.93 2.96 1.71
CA PHE A 81 -16.62 2.39 3.03
C PHE A 81 -15.96 3.42 3.93
N ASP A 82 -16.22 3.31 5.24
CA ASP A 82 -15.53 4.11 6.26
C ASP A 82 -14.30 3.37 6.77
N CYS A 83 -13.25 4.12 7.09
CA CYS A 83 -12.06 3.57 7.69
C CYS A 83 -11.42 4.53 8.69
N LYS A 84 -10.86 3.96 9.75
CA LYS A 84 -10.11 4.70 10.76
C LYS A 84 -8.62 4.51 10.56
N TYR A 85 -7.89 5.60 10.45
CA TYR A 85 -6.43 5.57 10.42
C TYR A 85 -5.87 5.29 11.82
N HIS A 86 -4.97 4.30 11.93
CA HIS A 86 -4.33 3.87 13.18
C HIS A 86 -2.86 4.24 13.30
N GLY A 87 -2.25 4.74 12.23
CA GLY A 87 -0.85 5.16 12.25
C GLY A 87 0.05 4.39 11.31
N LEU A 88 1.35 4.62 11.46
CA LEU A 88 2.40 4.01 10.68
C LEU A 88 3.01 2.82 11.41
N ARG A 89 3.19 1.72 10.69
CA ARG A 89 3.98 0.56 11.10
C ARG A 89 5.13 0.38 10.13
N HIS A 90 6.24 -0.15 10.65
CA HIS A 90 7.36 -0.54 9.83
C HIS A 90 7.85 -1.91 10.27
N LEU A 91 8.34 -2.68 9.31
CA LEU A 91 9.06 -3.90 9.61
C LEU A 91 10.51 -3.55 9.97
N PRO A 92 11.20 -4.42 10.73
CA PRO A 92 12.63 -4.27 10.97
C PRO A 92 13.39 -4.16 9.65
N LEU A 93 14.43 -3.34 9.61
CA LEU A 93 15.33 -3.27 8.47
C LEU A 93 16.00 -4.64 8.29
N ARG A 94 15.85 -5.25 7.11
CA ARG A 94 16.41 -6.57 6.83
C ARG A 94 17.20 -6.57 5.53
N PHE A 95 18.35 -7.21 5.55
CA PHE A 95 19.08 -7.49 4.32
C PHE A 95 18.35 -8.60 3.55
N ASN A 96 18.16 -8.38 2.26
CA ASN A 96 17.60 -9.39 1.36
C ASN A 96 18.71 -9.90 0.43
N SER A 97 19.07 -11.18 0.58
CA SER A 97 20.15 -11.82 -0.17
C SER A 97 19.87 -11.92 -1.67
N CYS A 98 18.64 -12.17 -2.10
CA CYS A 98 18.31 -12.19 -3.53
C CYS A 98 18.49 -10.81 -4.16
N SER A 99 18.13 -9.78 -3.40
CA SER A 99 18.07 -8.41 -3.89
C SER A 99 19.40 -7.67 -3.72
N GLN A 100 20.22 -8.06 -2.74
CA GLN A 100 21.46 -7.42 -2.30
C GLN A 100 21.27 -5.99 -1.73
N TYR A 101 20.12 -5.71 -1.11
CA TYR A 101 19.82 -4.43 -0.45
C TYR A 101 19.26 -4.64 0.95
N GLN A 102 19.45 -3.62 1.78
CA GLN A 102 18.67 -3.42 3.01
C GLN A 102 17.24 -2.98 2.62
N GLN A 103 16.25 -3.72 3.10
CA GLN A 103 14.84 -3.48 2.83
C GLN A 103 14.16 -2.90 4.06
N LEU A 104 13.49 -1.75 3.86
CA LEU A 104 12.58 -1.16 4.83
C LEU A 104 11.17 -1.19 4.23
N ILE A 105 10.23 -1.76 4.96
CA ILE A 105 8.81 -1.77 4.60
C ILE A 105 8.08 -0.90 5.62
N VAL A 106 7.38 0.13 5.13
CA VAL A 106 6.54 1.02 5.92
C VAL A 106 5.12 0.95 5.38
N ALA A 107 4.14 0.82 6.28
CA ALA A 107 2.74 0.74 5.96
C ALA A 107 1.93 1.69 6.85
N GLU A 108 0.89 2.31 6.30
CA GLU A 108 -0.17 2.91 7.09
C GLU A 108 -1.22 1.83 7.40
N ILE A 109 -1.68 1.81 8.64
CA ILE A 109 -2.69 0.86 9.10
C ILE A 109 -4.03 1.58 9.13
N TYR A 110 -5.00 0.98 8.46
CA TYR A 110 -6.39 1.41 8.45
C TYR A 110 -7.28 0.27 8.98
N GLU A 111 -8.23 0.62 9.84
CA GLU A 111 -9.29 -0.27 10.29
C GLU A 111 -10.54 0.02 9.48
N LEU A 112 -11.11 -1.01 8.84
CA LEU A 112 -12.40 -0.92 8.18
C LEU A 112 -13.51 -0.76 9.24
N ARG A 113 -14.41 0.20 9.04
CA ARG A 113 -15.61 0.38 9.87
C ARG A 113 -16.83 0.03 9.01
N PRO A 114 -17.20 -1.26 8.95
CA PRO A 114 -18.30 -1.69 8.10
C PRO A 114 -19.65 -1.26 8.68
N THR A 115 -20.62 -0.99 7.82
CA THR A 115 -22.04 -0.97 8.21
C THR A 115 -22.52 -2.38 8.58
N ASP A 116 -23.67 -2.51 9.22
CA ASP A 116 -24.22 -3.83 9.57
C ASP A 116 -24.40 -4.73 8.34
N GLY A 117 -24.86 -4.17 7.21
CA GLY A 117 -24.98 -4.89 5.94
C GLY A 117 -23.63 -5.33 5.37
N GLN A 118 -22.62 -4.45 5.41
CA GLN A 118 -21.25 -4.81 5.01
C GLN A 118 -20.66 -5.90 5.91
N LEU A 119 -20.91 -5.82 7.22
CA LEU A 119 -20.44 -6.79 8.20
C LEU A 119 -21.05 -8.17 7.97
N GLU A 120 -22.34 -8.24 7.64
CA GLU A 120 -22.99 -9.50 7.30
C GLU A 120 -22.36 -10.15 6.06
N LEU A 121 -22.06 -9.36 5.04
CA LEU A 121 -21.37 -9.83 3.84
C LEU A 121 -19.96 -10.35 4.16
N LEU A 122 -19.19 -9.62 4.96
CA LEU A 122 -17.85 -10.05 5.40
C LEU A 122 -17.91 -11.38 6.17
N ARG A 123 -18.93 -11.58 7.01
CA ARG A 123 -19.14 -12.85 7.72
C ARG A 123 -19.41 -14.01 6.76
N LYS A 124 -20.19 -13.79 5.70
CA LYS A 124 -20.47 -14.80 4.66
C LYS A 124 -19.20 -15.17 3.89
N VAL A 125 -18.36 -14.20 3.55
CA VAL A 125 -17.05 -14.42 2.91
C VAL A 125 -16.15 -15.28 3.80
N ARG A 126 -16.08 -14.96 5.10
CA ARG A 126 -15.31 -15.76 6.07
C ARG A 126 -15.81 -17.21 6.15
N GLY A 127 -17.13 -17.43 6.15
CA GLY A 127 -17.72 -18.77 6.21
C GLY A 127 -17.40 -19.64 4.99
N ARG A 128 -17.33 -19.05 3.79
CA ARG A 128 -16.96 -19.80 2.56
C ARG A 128 -15.52 -20.31 2.56
N HIS A 129 -14.61 -19.60 3.21
CA HIS A 129 -13.21 -20.02 3.31
C HIS A 129 -12.96 -21.19 4.28
N TYR A 130 -13.90 -21.48 5.19
CA TYR A 130 -13.82 -22.61 6.13
C TYR A 130 -14.75 -23.79 5.75
N GLY A 131 -15.50 -23.70 4.66
CA GLY A 131 -16.47 -24.71 4.21
C GLY A 131 -16.02 -25.57 3.02
N GLY A 132 -14.75 -25.47 2.60
CA GLY A 132 -14.15 -26.33 1.59
C GLY A 132 -13.23 -27.36 2.25
N GLY A 133 -13.82 -28.43 2.79
CA GLY A 133 -13.14 -29.69 3.05
C GLY A 133 -13.20 -30.60 1.83
#